data_AF-A0A0B1T0W9-F1
#
_entry.id   AF-A0A0B1T0W9-F1
#
_cell.length_a   1.000
_cell.length_b   1.000
_cell.length_c   1.000
_cell.angle_alpha   90.00
_cell.angle_beta   90.00
_cell.angle_gamma   90.00
#
_symmetry.space_group_name_H-M   'P 1'
#
loop_
_entity.id
_entity.type
_entity.pdbx_description
1 polymer ?
#
loop_
_entity_poly.entity_id
_entity_poly.type
_entity_poly.pdbx_seq_one_letter_code
_entity_poly.pdbx_strand_id
1 'polypeptide(L)' 'MSLSTGSIPSFKERRPFHAREKDVAEIRRQQPNKIPVIIERFDGERSLPLMDRCKFLVPDHITVAELMHIVRRRF' A
#
# COMPACT_ATOMS: atom_id res chain seq x y z
N MET A 1 18.03 -24.40 5.74
CA MET A 1 18.71 -23.10 5.52
C MET A 1 18.33 -22.59 4.14
N SER A 2 17.51 -21.54 4.09
CA SER A 2 17.49 -20.50 3.04
C SER A 2 16.32 -19.56 3.36
N LEU A 3 16.53 -18.63 4.28
CA LEU A 3 15.65 -17.46 4.42
C LEU A 3 15.81 -16.69 3.11
N SER A 4 14.75 -16.62 2.30
CA SER A 4 14.75 -15.97 1.00
C SER A 4 15.25 -14.53 1.13
N THR A 5 16.46 -14.27 0.67
CA THR A 5 17.12 -12.96 0.56
C THR A 5 16.57 -12.12 -0.61
N GLY A 6 15.34 -12.39 -1.06
CA GLY A 6 14.73 -11.67 -2.17
C GLY A 6 14.01 -10.42 -1.68
N SER A 7 14.42 -9.24 -2.16
CA SER A 7 13.60 -8.03 -2.04
C SER A 7 12.19 -8.34 -2.56
N ILE A 8 11.16 -7.94 -1.82
CA ILE A 8 9.78 -8.11 -2.28
C ILE A 8 9.55 -7.07 -3.37
N PRO A 9 9.23 -7.47 -4.62
CA PRO A 9 9.00 -6.50 -5.68
C PRO A 9 7.83 -5.60 -5.30
N SER A 10 8.03 -4.30 -5.51
CA SER A 10 7.05 -3.25 -5.26
C SER A 10 5.77 -3.47 -6.06
N PHE A 11 4.70 -2.78 -5.68
CA PHE A 11 3.44 -2.85 -6.40
C PHE A 11 3.58 -2.42 -7.86
N LYS A 12 4.46 -1.46 -8.15
CA LYS A 12 4.72 -0.98 -9.52
C LYS A 12 5.47 -1.99 -10.37
N GLU A 13 6.34 -2.80 -9.77
CA GLU A 13 7.05 -3.89 -10.47
C GLU A 13 6.13 -5.09 -10.71
N ARG A 14 5.23 -5.39 -9.76
CA ARG A 14 4.26 -6.49 -9.87
C ARG A 14 3.07 -6.18 -10.80
N ARG A 15 2.76 -4.90 -11.05
CA ARG A 15 1.58 -4.48 -11.82
C ARG A 15 1.93 -3.42 -12.87
N PRO A 16 1.68 -3.68 -14.17
CA PRO A 16 1.97 -2.72 -15.23
C PRO A 16 1.08 -1.47 -15.11
N PHE A 17 1.52 -0.37 -15.72
CA PHE A 17 0.86 0.93 -15.60
C PHE A 17 -0.63 0.90 -15.96
N HIS A 18 -0.97 0.37 -17.13
CA HIS A 18 -2.36 0.33 -17.62
C HIS A 18 -3.31 -0.42 -16.66
N ALA A 19 -2.83 -1.48 -16.01
CA ALA A 19 -3.62 -2.23 -15.05
C ALA A 19 -3.85 -1.42 -13.76
N ARG A 20 -2.81 -0.72 -13.27
CA ARG A 20 -2.93 0.17 -12.10
C ARG A 20 -3.88 1.33 -12.36
N GLU A 21 -3.83 1.90 -13.56
CA GLU A 21 -4.72 2.98 -13.98
C GLU A 21 -6.18 2.50 -14.04
N LYS A 22 -6.44 1.36 -14.68
CA LYS A 22 -7.77 0.74 -14.75
C LYS A 22 -8.34 0.45 -13.35
N ASP A 23 -7.55 -0.18 -12.48
CA ASP A 23 -7.92 -0.48 -11.09
C ASP A 23 -8.36 0.80 -10.34
N VAL A 24 -7.59 1.88 -10.47
CA VAL A 24 -7.85 3.17 -9.80
C VAL A 24 -9.08 3.86 -10.38
N ALA A 25 -9.25 3.86 -11.70
CA ALA A 25 -10.42 4.45 -12.35
C ALA A 25 -11.72 3.75 -11.91
N GLU A 26 -11.72 2.42 -11.85
CA GLU A 26 -12.87 1.64 -11.40
C GLU A 26 -13.20 1.89 -9.93
N ILE A 27 -12.21 1.81 -9.04
CA ILE A 27 -12.48 1.92 -7.60
C ILE A 27 -12.86 3.34 -7.18
N ARG A 28 -12.34 4.38 -7.84
CA ARG A 28 -12.76 5.77 -7.61
C ARG A 28 -14.20 6.01 -8.02
N ARG A 29 -14.67 5.36 -9.09
CA ARG A 29 -16.09 5.41 -9.48
C ARG A 29 -16.98 4.71 -8.44
N GLN A 30 -16.53 3.59 -7.88
CA GLN A 30 -17.29 2.82 -6.89
C GLN A 30 -17.30 3.48 -5.50
N GLN A 31 -16.20 4.11 -5.09
CA GLN A 31 -16.00 4.68 -3.75
C GLN A 31 -15.37 6.08 -3.86
N PRO A 32 -16.14 7.10 -4.30
CA PRO A 32 -15.61 8.43 -4.62
C PRO A 32 -14.99 9.16 -3.43
N ASN A 33 -15.48 8.92 -2.22
CA ASN A 33 -14.99 9.57 -0.99
C ASN A 33 -13.80 8.81 -0.35
N LYS A 34 -13.13 7.94 -1.12
CA LYS A 34 -11.95 7.21 -0.69
C LYS A 34 -10.79 7.38 -1.66
N ILE A 35 -9.62 7.55 -1.07
CA ILE A 35 -8.35 7.73 -1.75
C ILE A 35 -7.63 6.36 -1.79
N PRO A 36 -7.36 5.80 -2.99
CA PRO A 36 -6.54 4.60 -3.11
C PRO A 36 -5.07 4.92 -2.81
N VAL A 37 -4.50 4.25 -1.82
CA VAL A 37 -3.10 4.45 -1.37
C VAL A 37 -2.37 3.12 -1.40
N ILE A 38 -1.14 3.14 -1.90
CA ILE A 38 -0.20 2.03 -1.80
C ILE A 38 0.76 2.32 -0.65
N ILE A 39 0.84 1.42 0.33
CA ILE A 39 1.77 1.51 1.46
C ILE A 39 2.61 0.24 1.46
N GLU A 40 3.92 0.40 1.34
CA GLU A 40 4.89 -0.69 1.30
C GLU A 40 6.01 -0.40 2.32
N ARG A 41 6.60 -1.45 2.85
CA ARG A 41 7.77 -1.33 3.73
C ARG A 41 8.96 -0.86 2.90
N PHE A 42 9.76 0.05 3.44
CA PHE A 42 11.00 0.46 2.81
C PHE A 42 11.97 -0.73 2.67
N ASP A 43 12.67 -0.85 1.54
CA ASP A 43 13.55 -1.98 1.25
C ASP A 43 14.68 -2.15 2.29
N GLY A 44 15.15 -1.04 2.86
CA GLY A 44 16.19 -1.04 3.88
C GLY A 44 15.68 -1.22 5.32
N GLU A 45 14.36 -1.34 5.54
CA GLU A 45 13.78 -1.53 6.86
C GLU A 45 14.09 -2.94 7.40
N ARG A 46 14.53 -3.02 8.65
CA ARG A 46 15.01 -4.27 9.28
C ARG A 46 14.28 -4.62 10.57
N SER A 47 13.59 -3.66 11.17
CA SER A 47 12.96 -3.78 12.48
C SER A 47 11.46 -4.03 12.37
N LEU A 48 10.80 -3.44 11.37
CA LEU A 48 9.36 -3.60 11.19
C LEU A 48 8.99 -4.92 10.48
N PRO A 49 7.88 -5.56 10.88
CA PRO A 49 7.40 -6.78 10.22
C PRO A 49 7.02 -6.52 8.75
N LEU A 50 6.85 -7.61 8.00
CA LEU A 50 6.33 -7.52 6.63
C LEU A 50 4.84 -7.17 6.64
N MET A 51 4.41 -6.39 5.66
CA MET A 51 3.01 -6.01 5.48
C MET A 51 2.28 -7.01 4.58
N ASP A 52 1.21 -7.64 5.08
CA ASP A 52 0.42 -8.61 4.31
C ASP A 52 -0.32 -8.00 3.11
N ARG A 53 -0.66 -6.70 3.20
CA ARG A 53 -1.41 -5.96 2.17
C ARG A 53 -0.78 -4.61 1.94
N CYS A 54 -0.69 -4.22 0.67
CA CYS A 54 -0.16 -2.92 0.25
C CYS A 54 -1.22 -1.97 -0.32
N LYS A 55 -2.42 -2.44 -0.69
CA LYS A 55 -3.51 -1.61 -1.26
C LYS A 55 -4.49 -1.19 -0.16
N PHE A 56 -4.71 0.12 0.00
CA PHE A 56 -5.62 0.68 0.99
C PHE A 56 -6.59 1.68 0.36
N LEU A 57 -7.79 1.79 0.94
CA LEU A 57 -8.75 2.85 0.63
C LEU A 57 -8.92 3.72 1.88
N VAL A 58 -8.37 4.92 1.82
CA VAL A 58 -8.36 5.87 2.94
C VAL A 58 -9.50 6.87 2.74
N PRO A 59 -10.40 7.08 3.73
CA PRO A 59 -11.40 8.14 3.62
C PRO A 59 -10.75 9.51 3.41
N ASP A 60 -11.36 10.35 2.56
CA ASP A 60 -10.82 11.65 2.13
C ASP A 60 -10.65 12.72 3.22
N HIS A 61 -11.37 12.58 4.33
CA HIS A 61 -11.26 13.47 5.50
C HIS A 61 -10.15 13.07 6.47
N ILE A 62 -9.49 11.92 6.26
CA ILE A 62 -8.40 11.47 7.14
C ILE A 62 -7.15 12.30 6.90
N THR A 63 -6.64 12.89 7.97
CA THR A 63 -5.38 13.63 7.95
C THR A 63 -4.18 12.69 7.83
N VAL A 64 -3.05 13.25 7.40
CA VAL A 64 -1.79 12.50 7.34
C VAL A 64 -1.37 11.97 8.72
N ALA A 65 -1.63 12.72 9.80
CA ALA A 65 -1.33 12.30 11.17
C ALA A 65 -2.17 11.09 11.60
N GLU A 66 -3.47 11.09 11.32
CA GLU A 66 -4.36 9.96 11.58
C GLU A 66 -3.98 8.75 10.75
N LEU A 67 -3.64 8.93 9.46
CA LEU A 67 -3.16 7.84 8.61
C LEU A 67 -1.88 7.21 9.18
N MET A 68 -0.91 8.02 9.60
CA MET A 68 0.31 7.54 10.26
C MET A 68 -0.01 6.72 11.52
N HIS A 69 -0.95 7.19 12.33
CA HIS A 69 -1.38 6.49 13.54
C HIS A 69 -2.04 5.14 13.25
N ILE A 70 -2.90 5.08 12.23
CA ILE A 70 -3.54 3.84 11.77
C ILE A 70 -2.49 2.84 11.29
N VAL A 71 -1.51 3.29 10.50
CA VAL A 71 -0.42 2.43 10.00
C VAL A 71 0.41 1.90 11.17
N ARG A 72 0.85 2.76 12.10
CA ARG A 72 1.63 2.36 13.30
C ARG A 72 0.91 1.37 14.23
N ARG A 73 -0.43 1.37 14.25
CA ARG A 73 -1.20 0.41 15.06
C ARG A 73 -1.37 -0.94 14.39
N ARG A 74 -1.18 -1.00 13.07
CA ARG A 74 -1.43 -2.20 12.26
C ARG A 74 -0.15 -3.00 11.97
N PHE A 75 1.01 -2.36 12.07
CA PHE A 75 2.33 -2.91 11.77
C PHE A 75 3.31 -2.56 12.88
#